data_AF-A0A5C6ZXS3-F1
#
_entry.id   AF-A0A5C6ZXS3-F1
#
_cell.length_a   1.000
_cell.length_b   1.000
_cell.length_c   1.000
_cell.angle_alpha   90.00
_cell.angle_beta   90.00
_cell.angle_gamma   90.00
#
_symmetry.space_group_name_H-M   'P 1'
#
loop_
_entity.id
_entity.type
_entity.pdbx_description
1 polymer ?
#
loop_
_entity_poly.entity_id
_entity_poly.type
_entity_poly.pdbx_seq_one_letter_code
_entity_poly.pdbx_strand_id
1 'polypeptide(L)'
;MKIKLLFLSSLFLMASFCERNDLPKDKVSVENETFIYLYFKTEQDCLDAQTTDFFINCHSEIKFLENGLAEITLTDIIWRGEYTVKKKNIIVTFEDNLEVPEGTLVFQIINKSKIKRLDDDTIWKKMTGDSIWD
;
A
#
# COMPACT_ATOMS: atom_id res chain seq x y z
N MET A 1 -76.19 -4.97 -8.07
CA MET A 1 -75.74 -3.81 -7.25
C MET A 1 -75.35 -4.35 -5.88
N LYS A 2 -74.17 -4.18 -5.30
CA LYS A 2 -72.94 -3.43 -5.61
C LYS A 2 -71.75 -4.26 -5.11
N ILE A 3 -70.68 -4.22 -5.90
CA ILE A 3 -69.34 -4.78 -5.64
C ILE A 3 -68.70 -4.11 -4.42
N LYS A 4 -68.01 -4.88 -3.58
CA LYS A 4 -66.88 -4.44 -2.74
C LYS A 4 -65.89 -5.61 -2.67
N LEU A 5 -65.09 -5.85 -3.71
CA LEU A 5 -63.67 -5.46 -3.79
C LEU A 5 -63.15 -4.85 -2.48
N LEU A 6 -62.43 -5.65 -1.69
CA LEU A 6 -61.42 -5.20 -0.72
C LEU A 6 -60.80 -6.45 -0.10
N PHE A 7 -59.69 -6.92 -0.68
CA PHE A 7 -58.57 -7.57 0.02
C PHE A 7 -57.48 -7.88 -1.02
N LEU A 8 -57.04 -6.84 -1.74
CA LEU A 8 -55.88 -6.88 -2.62
C LEU A 8 -54.96 -5.72 -2.22
N SER A 9 -54.34 -5.83 -1.04
CA SER A 9 -53.46 -4.78 -0.49
C SER A 9 -52.57 -5.31 0.64
N SER A 10 -51.93 -6.48 0.47
CA SER A 10 -50.82 -6.89 1.36
C SER A 10 -49.56 -7.31 0.61
N LEU A 11 -49.49 -7.08 -0.71
CA LEU A 11 -48.34 -7.43 -1.53
C LEU A 11 -47.62 -6.17 -2.06
N PHE A 12 -47.29 -5.22 -1.17
CA PHE A 12 -46.54 -4.02 -1.55
C PHE A 12 -45.71 -3.45 -0.39
N LEU A 13 -44.91 -4.29 0.28
CA LEU A 13 -43.92 -3.81 1.28
C LEU A 13 -42.61 -4.61 1.25
N MET A 14 -42.23 -5.14 0.09
CA MET A 14 -40.88 -5.70 -0.16
C MET A 14 -40.12 -4.83 -1.16
N ALA A 15 -40.22 -3.51 -1.00
CA ALA A 15 -39.35 -2.57 -1.66
C ALA A 15 -38.52 -1.85 -0.60
N SER A 16 -37.19 -1.93 -0.78
CA SER A 16 -36.24 -0.93 -0.30
C SER A 16 -35.65 -1.13 1.11
N PHE A 17 -34.94 -2.24 1.31
CA PHE A 17 -33.69 -2.21 2.07
C PHE A 17 -32.58 -2.94 1.29
N CYS A 18 -32.35 -2.50 0.04
CA CYS A 18 -30.97 -2.50 -0.45
C CYS A 18 -30.27 -1.37 0.29
N GLU A 19 -29.73 -1.66 1.48
CA GLU A 19 -28.66 -0.85 2.02
C GLU A 19 -27.55 -0.90 0.96
N ARG A 20 -27.44 0.17 0.18
CA ARG A 20 -26.24 0.41 -0.61
C ARG A 20 -25.16 0.55 0.45
N ASN A 21 -24.42 -0.54 0.68
CA ASN A 21 -23.12 -0.48 1.32
C ASN A 21 -22.27 0.39 0.39
N ASP A 22 -22.42 1.71 0.53
CA ASP A 22 -21.51 2.67 -0.04
C ASP A 22 -20.14 2.25 0.48
N LEU A 23 -19.33 1.69 -0.42
CA LEU A 23 -17.93 1.41 -0.17
C LEU A 23 -17.33 2.67 0.45
N PRO A 24 -16.56 2.55 1.55
CA PRO A 24 -16.05 3.71 2.27
C PRO A 24 -15.36 4.66 1.29
N LYS A 25 -15.84 5.92 1.24
CA LYS A 25 -15.42 6.96 0.29
C LYS A 25 -13.97 7.44 0.44
N ASP A 26 -13.15 6.78 1.26
CA ASP A 26 -11.73 7.07 1.42
C ASP A 26 -10.93 5.77 1.54
N LYS A 27 -10.98 4.90 0.52
CA LYS A 27 -9.89 3.91 0.37
C LYS A 27 -8.63 4.71 0.09
N VAL A 28 -7.71 4.76 1.06
CA VAL A 28 -6.34 5.20 0.80
C VAL A 28 -5.78 4.24 -0.24
N SER A 29 -5.78 4.67 -1.50
CA SER A 29 -5.15 3.93 -2.57
C SER A 29 -3.65 4.18 -2.47
N VAL A 30 -2.90 3.09 -2.42
CA VAL A 30 -1.44 3.10 -2.54
C VAL A 30 -1.01 2.73 -3.94
N GLU A 31 -1.95 2.42 -4.83
CA GLU A 31 -1.68 2.05 -6.22
C GLU A 31 -1.05 3.22 -6.98
N ASN A 32 -0.04 2.89 -7.78
CA ASN A 32 0.83 3.81 -8.51
C ASN A 32 1.63 4.76 -7.61
N GLU A 33 1.83 4.39 -6.35
CA GLU A 33 2.64 5.15 -5.41
C GLU A 33 4.00 4.49 -5.15
N THR A 34 5.03 5.32 -5.02
CA THR A 34 6.38 4.90 -4.61
C THR A 34 6.67 5.43 -3.23
N PHE A 35 7.18 4.59 -2.34
CA PHE A 35 7.63 4.97 -1.01
C PHE A 35 9.11 4.65 -0.84
N ILE A 36 9.84 5.56 -0.20
CA ILE A 36 11.29 5.53 -0.05
C ILE A 36 11.65 5.51 1.43
N TYR A 37 12.60 4.67 1.79
CA TYR A 37 13.30 4.73 3.06
C TYR A 37 14.75 5.12 2.82
N LEU A 38 15.19 6.24 3.40
CA LEU A 38 16.55 6.73 3.32
C LEU A 38 17.36 6.16 4.49
N TYR A 39 18.51 5.56 4.20
CA TYR A 39 19.45 5.09 5.23
C TYR A 39 20.23 6.25 5.86
N PHE A 40 20.33 7.37 5.13
CA PHE A 40 21.01 8.58 5.55
C PHE A 40 20.03 9.75 5.66
N LYS A 41 20.36 10.76 6.46
CA LYS A 41 19.48 11.92 6.68
C LYS A 41 19.54 12.90 5.52
N THR A 42 20.69 13.02 4.88
CA THR A 42 20.94 13.93 3.76
C THR A 42 21.71 13.23 2.65
N GLU A 43 21.63 13.77 1.45
CA GLU A 43 22.43 13.31 0.31
C GLU A 43 23.93 13.34 0.62
N GLN A 44 24.40 14.44 1.23
CA GLN A 44 25.80 14.60 1.59
C GLN A 44 26.26 13.52 2.58
N ASP A 45 25.45 13.16 3.57
CA ASP A 45 25.79 12.08 4.51
C ASP A 45 25.97 10.74 3.77
N CYS A 46 25.18 10.47 2.73
CA CYS A 46 25.35 9.26 1.93
C CYS A 46 26.61 9.32 1.06
N LEU A 47 26.92 10.48 0.46
CA LEU A 47 28.11 10.68 -0.36
C LEU A 47 29.39 10.55 0.48
N ASP A 48 29.39 11.12 1.69
CA ASP A 48 30.52 11.05 2.63
C ASP A 48 30.75 9.63 3.16
N ALA A 49 29.72 8.80 3.17
CA ALA A 49 29.80 7.40 3.59
C ALA A 49 30.30 6.45 2.47
N GLN A 50 30.39 6.91 1.21
CA GLN A 50 30.86 6.07 0.11
C GLN A 50 32.33 5.67 0.31
N THR A 51 32.64 4.42 -0.03
CA THR A 51 34.01 3.89 0.00
C THR A 51 34.53 3.70 -1.42
N THR A 52 35.85 3.53 -1.58
CA THR A 52 36.45 3.31 -2.91
C THR A 52 36.17 1.93 -3.49
N ASP A 53 35.87 0.96 -2.63
CA ASP A 53 35.87 -0.46 -2.99
C ASP A 53 34.46 -1.02 -3.22
N PHE A 54 33.42 -0.36 -2.68
CA PHE A 54 32.03 -0.71 -2.91
C PHE A 54 31.10 0.48 -2.70
N PHE A 55 29.98 0.46 -3.42
CA PHE A 55 28.91 1.45 -3.27
C PHE A 55 27.95 1.03 -2.16
N ILE A 56 27.58 1.99 -1.32
CA ILE A 56 26.55 1.81 -0.29
C ILE A 56 25.27 2.43 -0.84
N ASN A 57 24.18 1.66 -0.79
CA ASN A 57 22.86 2.16 -1.17
C ASN A 57 22.43 3.27 -0.21
N CYS A 58 21.92 4.38 -0.74
CA CYS A 58 21.41 5.48 0.07
C CYS A 58 19.97 5.24 0.53
N HIS A 59 19.23 4.36 -0.15
CA HIS A 59 17.82 4.13 0.10
C HIS A 59 17.36 2.70 -0.23
N SER A 60 16.17 2.37 0.25
CA SER A 60 15.29 1.37 -0.32
C SER A 60 14.03 2.03 -0.86
N GLU A 61 13.40 1.42 -1.84
CA GLU A 61 12.12 1.89 -2.38
C GLU A 61 11.14 0.75 -2.60
N ILE A 62 9.85 1.03 -2.45
CA ILE A 62 8.77 0.13 -2.80
C ILE A 62 7.77 0.86 -3.69
N LYS A 63 7.47 0.26 -4.83
CA LYS A 63 6.49 0.71 -5.82
C LYS A 63 5.29 -0.21 -5.75
N PHE A 64 4.11 0.36 -5.53
CA PHE A 64 2.86 -0.36 -5.61
C PHE A 64 2.27 -0.11 -7.00
N LEU A 65 2.30 -1.13 -7.85
CA LEU A 65 1.83 -1.07 -9.22
C LEU A 65 0.35 -1.45 -9.31
N GLU A 66 -0.26 -1.22 -10.48
CA GLU A 66 -1.60 -1.70 -10.76
C GLU A 66 -1.73 -3.23 -10.62
N ASN A 67 -2.96 -3.71 -10.45
CA ASN A 67 -3.30 -5.13 -10.34
C ASN A 67 -2.72 -5.86 -9.12
N GLY A 68 -2.34 -5.12 -8.07
CA GLY A 68 -1.86 -5.74 -6.83
C GLY A 68 -0.42 -6.25 -6.93
N LEU A 69 0.40 -5.69 -7.81
CA LEU A 69 1.83 -6.02 -7.91
C LEU A 69 2.68 -5.01 -7.16
N ALA A 70 3.75 -5.47 -6.51
CA ALA A 70 4.71 -4.60 -5.85
C ALA A 70 6.12 -4.89 -6.34
N GLU A 71 6.93 -3.84 -6.48
CA GLU A 71 8.37 -3.95 -6.70
C GLU A 71 9.08 -3.28 -5.54
N ILE A 72 9.95 -3.99 -4.86
CA ILE A 72 10.79 -3.44 -3.81
C ILE A 72 12.25 -3.52 -4.25
N THR A 73 12.94 -2.39 -4.21
CA THR A 73 14.39 -2.34 -4.33
C THR A 73 14.94 -2.34 -2.92
N LEU A 74 15.53 -3.46 -2.53
CA LEU A 74 16.30 -3.59 -1.30
C LEU A 74 17.76 -3.71 -1.70
N THR A 75 18.60 -2.88 -1.11
CA THR A 75 19.99 -2.75 -1.55
C THR A 75 20.09 -2.48 -3.06
N ASP A 76 20.65 -3.38 -3.85
CA ASP A 76 20.86 -3.29 -5.30
C ASP A 76 19.97 -4.25 -6.11
N ILE A 77 19.06 -4.99 -5.46
CA ILE A 77 18.21 -6.00 -6.09
C ILE A 77 16.75 -5.56 -6.08
N ILE A 78 16.09 -5.75 -7.23
CA ILE A 78 14.64 -5.54 -7.37
C ILE A 78 13.94 -6.88 -7.18
N TRP A 79 13.08 -6.93 -6.17
CA TRP A 79 12.20 -8.06 -5.89
C TRP A 79 10.77 -7.69 -6.30
N ARG A 80 10.14 -8.56 -7.10
CA ARG A 80 8.74 -8.39 -7.49
C ARG A 80 7.86 -9.36 -6.73
N GLY A 81 6.72 -8.87 -6.26
CA GLY A 81 5.76 -9.64 -5.50
C GLY A 81 4.33 -9.16 -5.73
N GLU A 82 3.42 -9.73 -4.96
CA GLU A 82 2.02 -9.32 -4.91
C GLU A 82 1.75 -8.56 -3.61
N TYR A 83 0.84 -7.60 -3.64
CA TYR A 83 0.38 -6.92 -2.44
C TYR A 83 -1.14 -6.93 -2.30
N THR A 84 -1.58 -6.92 -1.05
CA THR A 84 -2.98 -6.71 -0.69
C THR A 84 -3.08 -5.67 0.42
N VAL A 85 -4.13 -4.84 0.36
CA VAL A 85 -4.42 -3.87 1.43
C VAL A 85 -5.57 -4.38 2.29
N LYS A 86 -5.29 -4.64 3.57
CA LYS A 86 -6.27 -5.06 4.57
C LYS A 86 -6.33 -4.03 5.69
N LYS A 87 -7.45 -3.30 5.77
CA LYS A 87 -7.64 -2.17 6.71
C LYS A 87 -6.55 -1.11 6.52
N LYS A 88 -5.62 -0.98 7.46
CA LYS A 88 -4.49 -0.04 7.41
C LYS A 88 -3.16 -0.73 7.09
N ASN A 89 -3.16 -2.02 6.79
CA ASN A 89 -1.94 -2.77 6.52
C ASN A 89 -1.86 -3.12 5.04
N ILE A 90 -0.68 -2.93 4.47
CA ILE A 90 -0.28 -3.40 3.15
C ILE A 90 0.57 -4.64 3.41
N ILE A 91 0.13 -5.78 2.90
CA ILE A 91 0.83 -7.06 3.02
C ILE A 91 1.42 -7.34 1.66
N VAL A 92 2.74 -7.45 1.59
CA VAL A 92 3.49 -7.71 0.36
C VAL A 92 4.09 -9.10 0.46
N THR A 93 3.87 -9.93 -0.55
CA THR A 93 4.33 -11.33 -0.60
C THR A 93 5.22 -11.50 -1.82
N PHE A 94 6.37 -12.14 -1.63
CA PHE A 94 7.38 -12.41 -2.62
C PHE A 94 7.60 -13.92 -2.75
N GLU A 95 8.25 -14.34 -3.82
CA GLU A 95 8.96 -15.62 -3.79
C GLU A 95 10.08 -15.56 -2.74
N ASP A 96 10.34 -16.68 -2.08
CA ASP A 96 11.37 -16.79 -1.05
C ASP A 96 12.71 -16.25 -1.56
N ASN A 97 13.29 -15.31 -0.82
CA ASN A 97 14.56 -14.70 -1.18
C ASN A 97 15.41 -14.38 0.06
N LEU A 98 16.68 -14.09 -0.16
CA LEU A 98 17.66 -13.90 0.92
C LEU A 98 17.38 -12.65 1.77
N GLU A 99 16.72 -11.64 1.21
CA GLU A 99 16.46 -10.36 1.88
C GLU A 99 15.10 -10.33 2.60
N VAL A 100 14.17 -11.15 2.16
CA VAL A 100 12.85 -11.38 2.78
C VAL A 100 12.68 -12.89 3.00
N PRO A 101 13.33 -13.47 4.03
CA PRO A 101 13.33 -14.92 4.24
C PRO A 101 11.95 -15.51 4.52
N GLU A 102 11.04 -14.72 5.10
CA GLU A 102 9.65 -15.13 5.34
C GLU A 102 8.75 -14.95 4.11
N GLY A 103 9.31 -14.45 3.00
CA GLY A 103 8.57 -14.14 1.78
C GLY A 103 7.51 -13.06 1.95
N THR A 104 7.42 -12.40 3.11
CA THR A 104 6.35 -11.45 3.43
C THR A 104 6.90 -10.20 4.11
N LEU A 105 6.41 -9.03 3.70
CA LEU A 105 6.63 -7.75 4.37
C LEU A 105 5.28 -7.11 4.72
N VAL A 106 5.18 -6.47 5.89
CA VAL A 106 3.98 -5.76 6.30
C VAL A 106 4.27 -4.29 6.55
N PHE A 107 3.53 -3.43 5.85
CA PHE A 107 3.55 -1.99 6.06
C PHE A 107 2.24 -1.51 6.67
N GLN A 108 2.31 -0.64 7.68
CA GLN A 108 1.15 0.09 8.20
C GLN A 108 1.06 1.47 7.56
N ILE A 109 -0.10 1.79 7.00
CA ILE A 109 -0.44 3.12 6.48
C ILE A 109 -0.62 4.08 7.66
N ILE A 110 0.29 5.05 7.79
CA ILE A 110 0.17 6.13 8.77
C ILE A 110 -0.74 7.22 8.19
N ASN A 111 -0.43 7.66 6.97
CA ASN A 111 -1.21 8.64 6.21
C ASN A 111 -0.87 8.53 4.70
N LYS A 112 -1.40 9.44 3.88
CA LYS A 112 -1.21 9.42 2.41
C LYS A 112 0.26 9.57 1.94
N SER A 113 1.16 10.07 2.79
CA SER A 113 2.56 10.29 2.45
C SER A 113 3.54 9.45 3.25
N LYS A 114 3.07 8.60 4.18
CA LYS A 114 3.92 7.79 5.06
C LYS A 114 3.35 6.41 5.32
N ILE A 115 4.20 5.40 5.17
CA ILE A 115 3.96 4.04 5.63
C ILE A 115 5.07 3.63 6.61
N LYS A 116 4.78 2.65 7.47
CA LYS A 116 5.71 2.12 8.45
C LYS A 116 5.92 0.64 8.21
N ARG A 117 7.15 0.18 7.99
CA ARG A 117 7.45 -1.26 7.97
C ARG A 117 7.35 -1.79 9.40
N LEU A 118 6.59 -2.87 9.60
CA LEU A 118 6.31 -3.38 10.95
C LEU A 118 7.46 -4.19 11.54
N ASP A 119 8.31 -4.78 10.71
CA ASP A 119 9.37 -5.68 11.16
C ASP A 119 10.50 -4.93 11.88
N ASP A 120 10.77 -3.69 11.49
CA ASP A 120 11.88 -2.87 12.01
C ASP A 120 11.47 -1.42 12.33
N ASP A 121 10.18 -1.14 12.36
CA ASP A 121 9.61 0.18 12.64
C ASP A 121 10.05 1.33 11.72
N THR A 122 10.68 1.05 10.57
CA THR A 122 11.16 2.09 9.65
C THR A 122 10.00 2.86 8.99
N ILE A 123 10.20 4.17 8.82
CA ILE A 123 9.21 5.06 8.19
C ILE A 123 9.62 5.36 6.76
N TRP A 124 8.77 4.96 5.82
CA TRP A 124 8.95 5.15 4.40
C TRP A 124 8.04 6.30 3.94
N LYS A 125 8.61 7.23 3.19
CA LYS A 125 7.94 8.44 2.72
C LYS A 125 7.57 8.29 1.26
N LYS A 126 6.38 8.74 0.89
CA LYS A 126 5.98 8.82 -0.51
C LYS A 126 6.96 9.70 -1.27
N MET A 127 7.50 9.20 -2.38
CA MET A 127 8.35 9.96 -3.28
C MET A 127 7.54 11.10 -3.91
N THR A 128 8.12 12.29 -3.94
CA THR A 128 7.55 13.45 -4.63
C THR A 128 8.62 14.06 -5.52
N GLY A 129 8.30 14.42 -6.76
CA GLY A 129 9.29 14.97 -7.68
C GLY A 129 10.19 13.89 -8.29
N ASP A 130 11.41 14.28 -8.63
CA ASP A 130 12.36 13.47 -9.40
C ASP A 130 13.57 13.03 -8.57
N SER A 131 13.67 13.43 -7.30
CA SER A 131 14.75 13.03 -6.38
C SER A 131 14.23 12.21 -5.20
N ILE A 132 15.05 11.27 -4.72
CA ILE A 132 14.77 10.51 -3.49
C ILE A 132 14.91 11.36 -2.22
N TRP A 133 15.54 12.53 -2.35
CA TRP A 133 15.81 13.47 -1.26
C TRP A 133 14.77 14.59 -1.13
N ASP A 134 13.82 14.66 -2.06
CA ASP A 134 12.69 15.60 -2.04
C ASP A 134 11.68 15.23 -0.92
#